data_AF-A0A7S0JAZ5-F1
#
_entry.id   AF-A0A7S0JAZ5-F1
#
_cell.length_a   1.000
_cell.length_b   1.000
_cell.length_c   1.000
_cell.angle_alpha   90.00
_cell.angle_beta   90.00
_cell.angle_gamma   90.00
#
_symmetry.space_group_name_H-M   'P 1'
#
loop_
_entity.id
_entity.type
_entity.pdbx_description
1 polymer ?
#
loop_
_entity_poly.entity_id
_entity_poly.type
_entity_poly.pdbx_seq_one_letter_code
_entity_poly.pdbx_strand_id
1 'polypeptide(L)'
;LLLASSQPMTDRDVCRVQQIGASHKKRRFGSVGRFGIGLNCMYTVADAFSLLANGHLYVFDPLRAVVARRHENGKNFKCETLEATFPQMLEPFVRFRSQWPTIFRLPLRKSQSQFGPRRSVPEVQQLLDEFEATTQEALIFSKHLRCVCFEARGKSMELRAQCSALEGDAHALSHNLPSSPEEVNALRAQPRSAISFVEIQCLQSGASSQASKCTASKWVVVHSLEMSQELFELLQARVNARDDALLLPHGAAALRLGAPGGQQYHGHLCCQFPLSAMPCGPPLLLHGHFDLHSSRKAVPLPPPAAPGTASGTRAEQWNDA
;
A
#
# COMPACT_ATOMS: atom_id res chain seq x y z
N LEU A 1 2.49 12.36 12.03
CA LEU A 1 1.59 11.38 11.40
C LEU A 1 1.66 10.09 12.19
N LEU A 2 0.51 9.47 12.49
CA LEU A 2 0.42 8.14 13.11
C LEU A 2 -0.27 7.21 12.10
N LEU A 3 0.25 6.00 11.94
CA LEU A 3 -0.35 4.94 11.13
C LEU A 3 -0.51 3.74 12.04
N ALA A 4 -1.73 3.20 12.14
CA ALA A 4 -2.02 2.09 13.05
C ALA A 4 -2.62 0.92 12.28
N SER A 5 -2.30 -0.30 12.73
CA SER A 5 -2.79 -1.55 12.15
C SER A 5 -3.35 -2.46 13.23
N SER A 6 -4.47 -3.14 12.93
CA SER A 6 -5.07 -4.16 13.79
C SER A 6 -4.29 -5.48 13.77
N GLN A 7 -3.32 -5.64 12.87
CA GLN A 7 -2.49 -6.82 12.79
C GLN A 7 -1.24 -6.67 13.67
N PRO A 8 -0.98 -7.59 14.61
CA PRO A 8 0.28 -7.63 15.33
C PRO A 8 1.42 -8.05 14.40
N MET A 9 2.64 -7.58 14.68
CA MET A 9 3.81 -7.98 13.91
C MET A 9 4.35 -9.32 14.40
N THR A 10 4.75 -10.20 13.48
CA THR A 10 5.53 -11.38 13.85
C THR A 10 7.00 -11.01 14.04
N ASP A 11 7.77 -11.85 14.74
CA ASP A 11 9.23 -11.65 14.87
C ASP A 11 9.94 -11.58 13.51
N ARG A 12 9.41 -12.31 12.52
CA ARG A 12 9.90 -12.27 11.14
C ARG A 12 9.64 -10.92 10.48
N ASP A 13 8.48 -10.31 10.75
CA ASP A 13 8.16 -8.98 10.22
C ASP A 13 9.03 -7.93 10.87
N VAL A 14 9.20 -7.97 12.19
CA VAL A 14 10.09 -7.06 12.93
C VAL A 14 11.52 -7.14 12.39
N CYS A 15 12.05 -8.35 12.20
CA CYS A 15 13.38 -8.56 11.63
C CYS A 15 13.50 -7.94 10.22
N ARG A 16 12.48 -8.12 9.36
CA ARG A 16 12.45 -7.54 8.01
C ARG A 16 12.39 -6.01 8.03
N VAL A 17 11.59 -5.43 8.92
CA VAL A 17 11.47 -3.97 9.06
C VAL A 17 12.78 -3.39 9.62
N GLN A 18 13.55 -4.10 10.44
CA GLN A 18 14.87 -3.64 10.87
C GLN A 18 15.93 -3.67 9.77
N GLN A 19 15.74 -4.49 8.74
CA GLN A 19 16.64 -4.63 7.60
C GLN A 19 16.33 -3.65 6.46
N ILE A 20 15.65 -2.53 6.73
CA ILE A 20 15.38 -1.48 5.73
C ILE A 20 16.67 -1.11 4.98
N GLY A 21 16.64 -1.26 3.66
CA GLY A 21 17.79 -1.03 2.75
C GLY A 21 18.61 -2.28 2.40
N ALA A 22 18.56 -3.34 3.21
CA ALA A 22 19.15 -4.63 2.87
C ALA A 22 18.12 -5.48 2.12
N SER A 23 18.01 -5.25 0.81
CA SER A 23 17.12 -6.05 -0.06
C SER A 23 17.67 -7.47 -0.23
N HIS A 24 17.62 -8.30 0.82
CA HIS A 24 17.82 -9.74 0.72
C HIS A 24 16.57 -10.35 0.07
N LYS A 25 16.51 -10.23 -1.26
CA LYS A 25 15.43 -10.78 -2.09
C LYS A 25 15.27 -12.27 -1.80
N LYS A 26 14.22 -12.65 -1.06
CA LYS A 26 13.85 -14.05 -0.90
C LYS A 26 13.10 -14.51 -2.16
N ARG A 27 13.66 -15.52 -2.81
CA ARG A 27 13.13 -16.27 -3.96
C ARG A 27 11.88 -17.10 -3.60
N ARG A 28 10.84 -16.48 -3.06
CA ARG A 28 9.55 -17.17 -2.86
C ARG A 28 8.58 -16.75 -3.95
N PHE A 29 8.14 -17.73 -4.73
CA PHE A 29 6.93 -17.62 -5.53
C PHE A 29 5.78 -17.22 -4.58
N GLY A 30 5.02 -16.17 -4.94
CA GLY A 30 3.83 -15.75 -4.19
C GLY A 30 4.00 -14.75 -3.03
N SER A 31 5.22 -14.34 -2.63
CA SER A 31 5.35 -13.28 -1.63
C SER A 31 5.17 -11.87 -2.25
N VAL A 32 4.08 -11.19 -1.92
CA VAL A 32 3.86 -9.77 -2.21
C VAL A 32 4.78 -8.93 -1.29
N GLY A 33 5.43 -7.90 -1.85
CA GLY A 33 6.39 -7.05 -1.11
C GLY A 33 7.87 -7.40 -1.37
N ARG A 34 8.22 -7.61 -2.65
CA ARG A 34 9.61 -7.90 -3.09
C ARG A 34 10.57 -6.72 -2.92
N PHE A 35 10.03 -5.51 -2.74
CA PHE A 35 10.79 -4.29 -2.51
C PHE A 35 10.60 -3.86 -1.06
N GLY A 36 11.51 -4.25 -0.17
CA GLY A 36 11.65 -3.67 1.18
C GLY A 36 11.94 -2.15 1.18
N ILE A 37 11.79 -1.50 0.03
CA ILE A 37 11.92 -0.07 -0.25
C ILE A 37 10.62 0.68 0.10
N GLY A 38 9.47 -0.01 0.16
CA GLY A 38 8.19 0.64 0.46
C GLY A 38 8.21 1.41 1.79
N LEU A 39 8.94 0.92 2.80
CA LEU A 39 9.11 1.63 4.08
C LEU A 39 10.00 2.88 3.97
N ASN A 40 10.88 2.97 2.98
CA ASN A 40 11.71 4.17 2.76
C ASN A 40 10.87 5.39 2.38
N CYS A 41 9.64 5.19 1.87
CA CYS A 41 8.74 6.30 1.58
C CYS A 41 8.40 7.11 2.85
N MET A 42 8.53 6.53 4.04
CA MET A 42 8.35 7.24 5.31
C MET A 42 9.36 8.38 5.47
N TYR A 43 10.56 8.25 4.88
CA TYR A 43 11.55 9.32 4.87
C TYR A 43 11.17 10.49 3.99
N THR A 44 10.13 10.40 3.16
CA THR A 44 9.58 11.59 2.49
C THR A 44 8.91 12.55 3.48
N VAL A 45 8.47 12.05 4.65
CA VAL A 45 7.73 12.78 5.68
C VAL A 45 8.58 13.12 6.91
N ALA A 46 9.45 12.18 7.34
CA ALA A 46 10.19 12.23 8.59
C ALA A 46 11.68 11.90 8.41
N ASP A 47 12.56 12.37 9.30
CA ASP A 47 13.99 11.99 9.28
C ASP A 47 14.30 10.73 10.08
N ALA A 48 13.49 10.50 11.11
CA ALA A 48 13.46 9.30 11.89
C ALA A 48 11.98 8.96 12.14
N PHE A 49 11.64 7.68 12.15
CA PHE A 49 10.31 7.24 12.52
C PHE A 49 10.40 6.17 13.60
N SER A 50 9.26 5.89 14.24
CA SER A 50 9.20 4.91 15.32
C SER A 50 8.07 3.93 15.07
N LEU A 51 8.29 2.69 15.48
CA LEU A 51 7.33 1.59 15.44
C LEU A 51 7.14 1.09 16.87
N LEU A 52 5.91 1.14 17.36
CA LEU A 52 5.50 0.49 18.59
C LEU A 52 4.84 -0.84 18.22
N ALA A 53 5.47 -1.96 18.58
CA ALA A 53 4.95 -3.31 18.35
C ALA A 53 5.55 -4.29 19.36
N ASN A 54 4.80 -5.33 19.74
CA ASN A 54 5.27 -6.45 20.58
C ASN A 54 5.97 -6.00 21.88
N GLY A 55 5.43 -4.99 22.57
CA GLY A 55 6.03 -4.46 23.81
C GLY A 55 7.37 -3.74 23.61
N HIS A 56 7.74 -3.41 22.38
CA HIS A 56 8.98 -2.70 22.05
C HIS A 56 8.70 -1.44 21.23
N LEU A 57 9.50 -0.40 21.48
CA LEU A 57 9.61 0.77 20.64
C LEU A 57 10.87 0.66 19.79
N TYR A 58 10.71 0.49 18.49
CA TYR A 58 11.79 0.51 17.50
C TYR A 58 11.87 1.92 16.92
N VAL A 59 13.04 2.52 16.94
CA VAL A 59 13.29 3.85 16.37
C VAL A 59 14.28 3.69 15.22
N PHE A 60 13.85 4.09 14.03
CA PHE A 60 14.64 4.08 12.80
C PHE A 60 15.21 5.49 12.60
N ASP A 61 16.52 5.62 12.75
CA ASP A 61 17.23 6.90 12.84
C ASP A 61 18.53 6.82 12.02
N PRO A 62 18.44 6.76 10.68
CA PRO A 62 19.60 6.62 9.81
C PRO A 62 20.51 7.86 9.82
N LEU A 63 19.98 9.05 10.12
CA LEU A 63 20.77 10.28 10.27
C LEU A 63 21.43 10.41 11.65
N ARG A 64 21.13 9.50 12.59
CA ARG A 64 21.71 9.44 13.95
C ARG A 64 21.51 10.72 14.74
N ALA A 65 20.33 11.33 14.57
CA ALA A 65 19.99 12.61 15.16
C ALA A 65 19.16 12.45 16.45
N VAL A 66 18.62 11.26 16.72
CA VAL A 66 17.64 11.04 17.79
C VAL A 66 18.14 10.03 18.83
N VAL A 67 18.44 8.79 18.43
CA VAL A 67 18.82 7.70 19.35
C VAL A 67 20.01 6.88 18.89
N ALA A 68 20.23 6.78 17.57
CA ALA A 68 21.26 5.92 17.02
C ALA A 68 22.64 6.54 17.27
N ARG A 69 23.65 5.70 17.52
CA ARG A 69 25.04 6.12 17.72
C ARG A 69 25.98 5.28 16.86
N ARG A 70 27.14 5.84 16.50
CA ARG A 70 28.20 5.16 15.73
C ARG A 70 27.70 4.61 14.39
N HIS A 71 27.74 3.30 14.17
CA HIS A 71 27.38 2.63 12.91
C HIS A 71 25.95 2.08 12.88
N GLU A 72 25.15 2.36 13.91
CA GLU A 72 23.75 1.94 13.96
C GLU A 72 22.85 2.90 13.16
N ASN A 73 21.76 2.38 12.61
CA ASN A 73 20.74 3.14 11.86
C ASN A 73 19.42 3.26 12.64
N GLY A 74 19.44 2.92 13.93
CA GLY A 74 18.27 2.87 14.79
C GLY A 74 18.54 2.14 16.09
N LYS A 75 17.56 2.12 16.99
CA LYS A 75 17.63 1.42 18.27
C LYS A 75 16.25 0.94 18.70
N ASN A 76 16.18 -0.17 19.42
CA ASN A 76 14.94 -0.63 20.05
C ASN A 76 15.01 -0.54 21.58
N PHE A 77 13.84 -0.42 22.19
CA PHE A 77 13.69 -0.31 23.63
C PHE A 77 12.48 -1.12 24.08
N LYS A 78 12.61 -1.80 25.23
CA LYS A 78 11.48 -2.43 25.91
C LYS A 78 10.57 -1.35 26.48
N CYS A 79 9.26 -1.50 26.29
CA CYS A 79 8.29 -0.52 26.78
C CYS A 79 8.34 -0.42 28.30
N GLU A 80 8.48 -1.53 29.02
CA GLU A 80 8.54 -1.53 30.48
C GLU A 80 9.72 -0.70 31.00
N THR A 81 10.87 -0.81 30.32
CA THR A 81 12.05 0.00 30.64
C THR A 81 11.81 1.48 30.35
N LEU A 82 11.18 1.80 29.21
CA LEU A 82 10.86 3.18 28.87
C LEU A 82 9.85 3.79 29.83
N GLU A 83 8.85 3.05 30.29
CA GLU A 83 7.88 3.54 31.27
C GLU A 83 8.56 3.96 32.58
N ALA A 84 9.58 3.21 33.01
CA ALA A 84 10.34 3.53 34.23
C ALA A 84 11.36 4.66 34.04
N THR A 85 11.94 4.81 32.84
CA THR A 85 13.13 5.68 32.62
C THR A 85 12.86 6.91 31.76
N PHE A 86 12.07 6.76 30.70
CA PHE A 86 11.77 7.79 29.71
C PHE A 86 10.31 7.71 29.22
N PRO A 87 9.31 7.87 30.11
CA PRO A 87 7.89 7.71 29.76
C PRO A 87 7.42 8.64 28.64
N GLN A 88 8.05 9.81 28.48
CA GLN A 88 7.79 10.77 27.42
C GLN A 88 8.02 10.21 26.00
N MET A 89 8.84 9.16 25.84
CA MET A 89 9.01 8.50 24.54
C MET A 89 7.75 7.74 24.12
N LEU A 90 6.95 7.28 25.09
CA LEU A 90 5.73 6.51 24.87
C LEU A 90 4.47 7.37 24.84
N GLU A 91 4.52 8.57 25.43
CA GLU A 91 3.41 9.54 25.49
C GLU A 91 2.64 9.68 24.15
N PRO A 92 3.31 9.78 22.99
CA PRO A 92 2.62 10.02 21.72
C PRO A 92 1.85 8.81 21.18
N PHE A 93 2.00 7.65 21.83
CA PHE A 93 1.29 6.42 21.51
C PHE A 93 0.18 6.11 22.51
N VAL A 94 0.11 6.78 23.66
CA VAL A 94 -0.78 6.41 24.78
C VAL A 94 -2.24 6.28 24.36
N ARG A 95 -2.75 7.20 23.53
CA ARG A 95 -4.13 7.18 23.04
C ARG A 95 -4.46 5.96 22.17
N PHE A 96 -3.47 5.38 21.49
CA PHE A 96 -3.68 4.38 20.45
C PHE A 96 -3.14 3.00 20.82
N ARG A 97 -2.17 2.91 21.74
CA ARG A 97 -1.45 1.67 22.09
C ARG A 97 -2.33 0.59 22.72
N SER A 98 -3.47 0.96 23.28
CA SER A 98 -4.45 0.00 23.82
C SER A 98 -5.35 -0.61 22.75
N GLN A 99 -5.53 0.08 21.62
CA GLN A 99 -6.45 -0.32 20.55
C GLN A 99 -5.71 -1.01 19.40
N TRP A 100 -4.47 -0.61 19.16
CA TRP A 100 -3.71 -1.01 17.97
C TRP A 100 -2.40 -1.68 18.36
N PRO A 101 -2.19 -2.97 18.00
CA PRO A 101 -0.97 -3.70 18.35
C PRO A 101 0.27 -3.23 17.58
N THR A 102 0.08 -2.54 16.46
CA THR A 102 1.17 -2.05 15.60
C THR A 102 0.93 -0.60 15.24
N ILE A 103 1.83 0.29 15.64
CA ILE A 103 1.69 1.73 15.43
C ILE A 103 3.01 2.31 14.92
N PHE A 104 2.98 2.91 13.74
CA PHE A 104 4.05 3.76 13.25
C PHE A 104 3.80 5.23 13.60
N ARG A 105 4.85 5.90 14.05
CA ARG A 105 4.88 7.34 14.27
C ARG A 105 5.94 7.98 13.39
N LEU A 106 5.50 8.94 12.58
CA LEU A 106 6.34 9.73 11.70
C LEU A 106 6.27 11.20 12.19
N PRO A 107 7.24 11.64 13.01
CA PRO A 107 7.41 13.05 13.36
C PRO A 107 7.68 13.87 12.09
N LEU A 108 6.90 14.93 11.86
CA LEU A 108 7.08 15.74 10.65
C LEU A 108 8.44 16.43 10.66
N ARG A 109 9.15 16.36 9.53
CA ARG A 109 10.44 17.02 9.35
C ARG A 109 10.35 18.52 9.62
N LYS A 110 11.12 19.02 10.59
CA LYS A 110 11.08 20.44 11.02
C LYS A 110 11.95 21.37 10.18
N SER A 111 13.05 20.87 9.62
CA SER A 111 14.02 21.60 8.80
C SER A 111 14.48 20.71 7.65
N GLN A 112 15.05 21.27 6.58
CA GLN A 112 15.60 20.47 5.49
C GLN A 112 16.65 19.47 5.99
N SER A 113 16.65 18.27 5.41
CA SER A 113 17.64 17.22 5.65
C SER A 113 18.06 16.58 4.32
N GLN A 114 18.93 15.56 4.40
CA GLN A 114 19.33 14.76 3.23
C GLN A 114 18.15 14.01 2.58
N PHE A 115 17.06 13.76 3.32
CA PHE A 115 15.86 13.11 2.79
C PHE A 115 14.84 14.08 2.19
N GLY A 116 15.10 15.39 2.26
CA GLY A 116 14.30 16.40 1.58
C GLY A 116 13.88 17.58 2.45
N PRO A 117 12.91 18.39 1.96
CA PRO A 117 12.53 19.65 2.60
C PRO A 117 11.66 19.43 3.85
N ARG A 118 11.55 20.49 4.65
CA ARG A 118 10.61 20.60 5.79
C ARG A 118 9.21 20.17 5.37
N ARG A 119 8.49 19.51 6.29
CA ARG A 119 7.09 19.07 6.10
C ARG A 119 6.18 19.73 7.12
N SER A 120 5.09 20.30 6.63
CA SER A 120 4.06 20.95 7.43
C SER A 120 2.81 20.08 7.56
N VAL A 121 1.99 20.38 8.56
CA VAL A 121 0.71 19.67 8.77
C VAL A 121 -0.24 19.82 7.57
N PRO A 122 -0.41 21.03 6.96
CA PRO A 122 -1.27 21.17 5.77
C PRO A 122 -0.82 20.31 4.58
N GLU A 123 0.48 20.21 4.32
CA GLU A 123 0.98 19.37 3.21
C GLU A 123 0.71 17.90 3.45
N VAL A 124 0.89 17.42 4.68
CA VAL A 124 0.58 16.02 5.02
C VAL A 124 -0.92 15.77 5.01
N GLN A 125 -1.72 16.77 5.40
CA GLN A 125 -3.18 16.68 5.27
C GLN A 125 -3.59 16.54 3.81
N GLN A 126 -3.03 17.35 2.91
CA GLN A 126 -3.31 17.24 1.48
C GLN A 126 -2.97 15.85 0.93
N LEU A 127 -1.85 15.26 1.35
CA LEU A 127 -1.50 13.89 0.96
C LEU A 127 -2.52 12.86 1.47
N LEU A 128 -3.07 13.07 2.68
CA LEU A 128 -4.12 12.22 3.22
C LEU A 128 -5.44 12.41 2.47
N ASP A 129 -5.79 13.65 2.10
CA ASP A 129 -7.00 13.97 1.34
C ASP A 129 -6.94 13.35 -0.08
N GLU A 130 -5.76 13.42 -0.73
CA GLU A 130 -5.49 12.77 -2.03
C GLU A 130 -5.57 11.23 -1.92
N PHE A 131 -5.05 10.66 -0.83
CA PHE A 131 -5.16 9.22 -0.59
C PHE A 131 -6.60 8.82 -0.26
N GLU A 132 -7.33 9.60 0.53
CA GLU A 132 -8.76 9.42 0.84
C GLU A 132 -9.59 9.33 -0.45
N ALA A 133 -9.32 10.22 -1.43
CA ALA A 133 -10.02 10.23 -2.72
C ALA A 133 -9.85 8.94 -3.54
N THR A 134 -8.75 8.21 -3.35
CA THR A 134 -8.42 6.97 -4.08
C THR A 134 -8.53 5.71 -3.22
N THR A 135 -8.86 5.85 -1.93
CA THR A 135 -8.85 4.73 -0.98
C THR A 135 -9.92 3.67 -1.28
N GLN A 136 -11.05 4.05 -1.88
CA GLN A 136 -12.08 3.09 -2.29
C GLN A 136 -11.48 2.02 -3.21
N GLU A 137 -10.70 2.45 -4.20
CA GLU A 137 -10.09 1.58 -5.19
C GLU A 137 -9.02 0.67 -4.56
N ALA A 138 -8.25 1.22 -3.61
CA ALA A 138 -7.28 0.45 -2.84
C ALA A 138 -7.92 -0.69 -2.03
N LEU A 139 -9.17 -0.51 -1.56
CA LEU A 139 -9.92 -1.53 -0.82
C LEU A 139 -10.50 -2.64 -1.72
N ILE A 140 -10.81 -2.34 -2.99
CA ILE A 140 -11.42 -3.29 -3.93
C ILE A 140 -10.54 -4.52 -4.15
N PHE A 141 -9.26 -4.29 -4.44
CA PHE A 141 -8.31 -5.37 -4.74
C PHE A 141 -7.44 -5.77 -3.55
N SER A 142 -7.69 -5.20 -2.36
CA SER A 142 -6.93 -5.57 -1.18
C SER A 142 -7.30 -6.95 -0.68
N LYS A 143 -6.27 -7.78 -0.48
CA LYS A 143 -6.44 -9.14 0.02
C LYS A 143 -6.86 -9.19 1.50
N HIS A 144 -6.35 -8.26 2.30
CA HIS A 144 -6.50 -8.27 3.76
C HIS A 144 -7.07 -6.98 4.35
N LEU A 145 -7.00 -5.85 3.63
CA LEU A 145 -7.50 -4.57 4.13
C LEU A 145 -9.01 -4.50 3.92
N ARG A 146 -9.75 -4.40 5.03
CA ARG A 146 -11.22 -4.27 5.02
C ARG A 146 -11.70 -2.91 5.51
N CYS A 147 -10.86 -2.19 6.24
CA CYS A 147 -11.22 -0.92 6.82
C CYS A 147 -10.03 0.02 6.78
N VAL A 148 -10.26 1.28 6.42
CA VAL A 148 -9.29 2.37 6.54
C VAL A 148 -9.98 3.54 7.21
N CYS A 149 -9.35 4.05 8.26
CA CYS A 149 -9.85 5.19 9.01
C CYS A 149 -8.84 6.34 8.95
N PHE A 150 -9.36 7.53 8.74
CA PHE A 150 -8.64 8.78 8.71
C PHE A 150 -9.16 9.64 9.85
N GLU A 151 -8.27 10.21 10.65
CA GLU A 151 -8.62 11.17 11.69
C GLU A 151 -7.65 12.35 11.63
N ALA A 152 -8.19 13.55 11.46
CA ALA A 152 -7.41 14.77 11.47
C ALA A 152 -8.24 15.97 11.95
N ARG A 153 -7.71 16.72 12.93
CA ARG A 153 -8.31 17.98 13.44
C ARG A 153 -9.81 17.85 13.79
N GLY A 154 -10.20 16.73 14.40
CA GLY A 154 -11.60 16.47 14.78
C GLY A 154 -12.51 16.06 13.63
N LYS A 155 -12.01 15.98 12.39
CA LYS A 155 -12.68 15.31 11.28
C LYS A 155 -12.28 13.84 11.28
N SER A 156 -13.23 12.97 11.00
CA SER A 156 -12.93 11.57 10.73
C SER A 156 -13.65 11.07 9.50
N MET A 157 -13.00 10.17 8.77
CA MET A 157 -13.60 9.37 7.72
C MET A 157 -13.23 7.93 7.95
N GLU A 158 -14.21 7.04 7.79
CA GLU A 158 -14.02 5.60 7.84
C GLU A 158 -14.59 4.96 6.58
N LEU A 159 -13.76 4.22 5.86
CA LEU A 159 -14.20 3.36 4.76
C LEU A 159 -14.15 1.91 5.21
N ARG A 160 -15.27 1.19 5.05
CA ARG A 160 -15.38 -0.25 5.28
C ARG A 160 -15.82 -0.96 4.01
N ALA A 161 -15.02 -1.94 3.58
CA ALA A 161 -15.35 -2.86 2.51
C ALA A 161 -16.01 -4.12 3.07
N GLN A 162 -17.20 -4.43 2.57
CA GLN A 162 -17.90 -5.68 2.80
C GLN A 162 -17.90 -6.46 1.48
N CYS A 163 -17.56 -7.74 1.53
CA CYS A 163 -17.47 -8.60 0.36
C CYS A 163 -18.44 -9.76 0.50
N SER A 164 -19.22 -10.03 -0.54
CA SER A 164 -20.07 -11.21 -0.66
C SER A 164 -19.76 -11.94 -1.95
N ALA A 165 -19.48 -13.24 -1.88
CA ALA A 165 -19.20 -14.06 -3.05
C ALA A 165 -20.48 -14.27 -3.89
N LEU A 166 -20.32 -14.25 -5.22
CA LEU A 166 -21.38 -14.60 -6.17
C LEU A 166 -21.13 -15.97 -6.77
N GLU A 167 -19.90 -16.18 -7.24
CA GLU A 167 -19.50 -17.40 -7.93
C GLU A 167 -18.03 -17.67 -7.63
N GLY A 168 -17.73 -18.92 -7.26
CA GLY A 168 -16.41 -19.30 -6.78
C GLY A 168 -16.02 -18.61 -5.47
N ASP A 169 -14.77 -18.78 -5.07
CA ASP A 169 -14.21 -18.13 -3.88
C ASP A 169 -13.16 -17.10 -4.30
N ALA A 170 -13.62 -15.86 -4.49
CA ALA A 170 -12.78 -14.72 -4.85
C ALA A 170 -11.70 -14.45 -3.79
N HIS A 171 -11.99 -14.71 -2.51
CA HIS A 171 -11.02 -14.58 -1.45
C HIS A 171 -9.93 -15.65 -1.63
N ALA A 172 -10.29 -16.93 -1.77
CA ALA A 172 -9.33 -18.00 -2.01
C ALA A 172 -8.52 -17.79 -3.30
N LEU A 173 -9.11 -17.28 -4.38
CA LEU A 173 -8.37 -17.00 -5.62
C LEU A 173 -7.39 -15.85 -5.49
N SER A 174 -7.73 -14.83 -4.72
CA SER A 174 -6.82 -13.72 -4.43
C SER A 174 -5.68 -14.13 -3.47
N HIS A 175 -5.92 -15.08 -2.56
CA HIS A 175 -4.97 -15.50 -1.52
C HIS A 175 -4.08 -16.67 -1.93
N ASN A 176 -4.66 -17.68 -2.56
CA ASN A 176 -3.98 -18.92 -2.94
C ASN A 176 -3.47 -18.82 -4.37
N LEU A 177 -2.59 -17.84 -4.59
CA LEU A 177 -1.88 -17.71 -5.86
C LEU A 177 -0.94 -18.90 -6.05
N PRO A 178 -0.78 -19.39 -7.29
CA PRO A 178 0.08 -20.53 -7.57
C PRO A 178 1.52 -20.23 -7.16
N SER A 179 2.12 -21.21 -6.49
CA SER A 179 3.43 -21.10 -5.84
C SER A 179 4.51 -21.97 -6.50
N SER A 180 4.14 -22.79 -7.48
CA SER A 180 5.04 -23.66 -8.22
C SER A 180 4.78 -23.58 -9.74
N PRO A 181 5.79 -23.86 -10.59
CA PRO A 181 5.59 -23.96 -12.04
C PRO A 181 4.54 -25.01 -12.43
N GLU A 182 4.40 -26.08 -11.64
CA GLU A 182 3.40 -27.14 -11.85
C GLU A 182 1.98 -26.62 -11.63
N GLU A 183 1.75 -25.90 -10.53
CA GLU A 183 0.45 -25.25 -10.26
C GLU A 183 0.12 -24.20 -11.33
N VAL A 184 1.12 -23.46 -11.79
CA VAL A 184 0.98 -22.50 -12.89
C VAL A 184 0.62 -23.20 -14.20
N ASN A 185 1.26 -24.34 -14.52
CA ASN A 185 0.97 -25.10 -15.73
C ASN A 185 -0.43 -25.72 -15.69
N ALA A 186 -0.90 -26.16 -14.53
CA ALA A 186 -2.24 -26.70 -14.36
C ALA A 186 -3.35 -25.69 -14.72
N LEU A 187 -3.12 -24.39 -14.50
CA LEU A 187 -4.06 -23.32 -14.88
C LEU A 187 -4.31 -23.21 -16.39
N ARG A 188 -3.43 -23.78 -17.23
CA ARG A 188 -3.64 -23.83 -18.67
C ARG A 188 -4.76 -24.77 -19.07
N ALA A 189 -4.88 -25.90 -18.35
CA ALA A 189 -5.93 -26.89 -18.57
C ALA A 189 -7.22 -26.52 -17.86
N GLN A 190 -7.10 -25.92 -16.66
CA GLN A 190 -8.24 -25.53 -15.84
C GLN A 190 -8.05 -24.12 -15.29
N PRO A 191 -8.44 -23.08 -16.06
CA PRO A 191 -8.45 -21.71 -15.57
C PRO A 191 -9.47 -21.58 -14.44
N ARG A 192 -9.22 -20.64 -13.53
CA ARG A 192 -10.10 -20.43 -12.37
C ARG A 192 -10.50 -18.98 -12.31
N SER A 193 -11.79 -18.71 -12.21
CA SER A 193 -12.32 -17.37 -11.98
C SER A 193 -13.26 -17.37 -10.79
N ALA A 194 -13.44 -16.19 -10.21
CA ALA A 194 -14.51 -15.96 -9.24
C ALA A 194 -15.01 -14.53 -9.36
N ILE A 195 -16.29 -14.40 -9.03
CA ILE A 195 -17.02 -13.14 -9.05
C ILE A 195 -17.48 -12.85 -7.62
N SER A 196 -17.32 -11.62 -7.19
CA SER A 196 -17.78 -11.13 -5.90
C SER A 196 -18.44 -9.77 -6.03
N PHE A 197 -19.38 -9.48 -5.14
CA PHE A 197 -19.82 -8.12 -4.89
C PHE A 197 -19.00 -7.52 -3.76
N VAL A 198 -18.57 -6.28 -3.96
CA VAL A 198 -17.92 -5.47 -2.92
C VAL A 198 -18.75 -4.21 -2.71
N GLU A 199 -19.20 -4.01 -1.48
CA GLU A 199 -19.85 -2.77 -1.04
C GLU A 199 -18.89 -2.01 -0.13
N ILE A 200 -18.59 -0.78 -0.49
CA ILE A 200 -17.74 0.12 0.31
C ILE A 200 -18.63 1.18 0.93
N GLN A 201 -18.75 1.12 2.25
CA GLN A 201 -19.44 2.12 3.06
C GLN A 201 -18.42 3.17 3.51
N CYS A 202 -18.75 4.44 3.31
CA CYS A 202 -17.95 5.59 3.74
C CYS A 202 -18.77 6.40 4.74
N LEU A 203 -18.26 6.49 5.97
CA LEU A 203 -18.81 7.25 7.08
C LEU A 203 -17.93 8.47 7.32
N GLN A 204 -18.47 9.66 7.13
CA GLN A 204 -17.78 10.93 7.36
C GLN A 204 -18.40 11.65 8.56
N SER A 205 -17.55 12.08 9.48
CA SER A 205 -17.92 12.89 10.64
C SER A 205 -17.19 14.24 10.60
N GLY A 206 -17.96 15.32 10.73
CA GLY A 206 -17.44 16.68 10.78
C GLY A 206 -16.95 17.08 12.18
N ALA A 207 -16.13 18.13 12.24
CA ALA A 207 -15.63 18.70 13.50
C ALA A 207 -16.70 19.45 14.32
N SER A 208 -17.87 19.72 13.73
CA SER A 208 -19.04 20.29 14.39
C SER A 208 -20.17 19.25 14.36
N SER A 209 -21.09 19.30 15.32
CA SER A 209 -22.19 18.36 15.58
C SER A 209 -23.24 18.21 14.47
N GLN A 210 -22.88 18.46 13.21
CA GLN A 210 -23.71 18.14 12.05
C GLN A 210 -23.73 16.63 11.79
N ALA A 211 -24.85 16.16 11.25
CA ALA A 211 -25.14 14.76 10.98
C ALA A 211 -24.03 14.07 10.18
N SER A 212 -23.63 12.86 10.60
CA SER A 212 -22.69 12.02 9.89
C SER A 212 -23.21 11.71 8.48
N LYS A 213 -22.39 11.97 7.46
CA LYS A 213 -22.72 11.63 6.07
C LYS A 213 -22.30 10.18 5.84
N CYS A 214 -23.26 9.35 5.40
CA CYS A 214 -22.99 7.98 4.97
C CYS A 214 -23.19 7.88 3.46
N THR A 215 -22.20 7.35 2.75
CA THR A 215 -22.31 7.01 1.33
C THR A 215 -21.88 5.57 1.11
N ALA A 216 -22.44 4.92 0.09
CA ALA A 216 -22.07 3.57 -0.27
C ALA A 216 -21.76 3.49 -1.77
N SER A 217 -20.79 2.66 -2.13
CA SER A 217 -20.51 2.31 -3.52
C SER A 217 -20.51 0.79 -3.68
N LYS A 218 -21.09 0.30 -4.76
CA LYS A 218 -21.23 -1.13 -5.05
C LYS A 218 -20.41 -1.49 -6.26
N TRP A 219 -19.77 -2.65 -6.22
CA TRP A 219 -18.83 -3.08 -7.24
C TRP A 219 -19.01 -4.56 -7.53
N VAL A 220 -18.90 -4.93 -8.80
CA VAL A 220 -18.68 -6.32 -9.22
C VAL A 220 -17.19 -6.49 -9.44
N VAL A 221 -16.59 -7.44 -8.75
CA VAL A 221 -15.16 -7.74 -8.86
C VAL A 221 -14.99 -9.15 -9.38
N VAL A 222 -14.28 -9.29 -10.48
CA VAL A 222 -13.89 -10.57 -11.07
C VAL A 222 -12.40 -10.76 -10.83
N HIS A 223 -12.04 -11.90 -10.25
CA HIS A 223 -10.66 -12.39 -10.23
C HIS A 223 -10.53 -13.52 -11.22
N SER A 224 -9.43 -13.53 -11.97
CA SER A 224 -9.07 -14.65 -12.84
C SER A 224 -7.63 -15.10 -12.60
N LEU A 225 -7.48 -16.42 -12.53
CA LEU A 225 -6.22 -17.13 -12.63
C LEU A 225 -6.19 -17.91 -13.95
N GLU A 226 -5.44 -17.38 -14.90
CA GLU A 226 -5.34 -17.88 -16.27
C GLU A 226 -3.90 -17.85 -16.74
N MET A 227 -3.51 -18.90 -17.48
CA MET A 227 -2.17 -19.01 -18.04
C MET A 227 -2.26 -19.36 -19.53
N SER A 228 -1.72 -18.51 -20.39
CA SER A 228 -1.56 -18.78 -21.82
C SER A 228 -0.24 -19.49 -22.11
N GLN A 229 -0.09 -20.05 -23.32
CA GLN A 229 1.18 -20.65 -23.74
C GLN A 229 2.31 -19.60 -23.74
N GLU A 230 2.04 -18.40 -24.26
CA GLU A 230 3.00 -17.31 -24.39
C GLU A 230 3.46 -16.82 -23.01
N LEU A 231 2.53 -16.62 -22.07
CA LEU A 231 2.87 -16.19 -20.71
C LEU A 231 3.67 -17.27 -19.96
N PHE A 232 3.37 -18.54 -20.20
CA PHE A 232 4.09 -19.66 -19.60
C PHE A 232 5.53 -19.75 -20.10
N GLU A 233 5.74 -19.60 -21.41
CA GLU A 233 7.08 -19.56 -22.01
C GLU A 233 7.91 -18.38 -21.47
N LEU A 234 7.31 -17.19 -21.36
CA LEU A 234 7.95 -16.03 -20.76
C LEU A 234 8.32 -16.27 -19.30
N LEU A 235 7.44 -16.88 -18.52
CA LEU A 235 7.69 -17.22 -17.13
C LEU A 235 8.83 -18.23 -17.01
N GLN A 236 8.85 -19.29 -17.82
CA GLN A 236 9.93 -20.27 -17.84
C GLN A 236 11.28 -19.64 -18.20
N ALA A 237 11.30 -18.79 -19.23
CA ALA A 237 12.51 -18.07 -19.63
C ALA A 237 13.09 -17.23 -18.47
N ARG A 238 12.23 -16.57 -17.69
CA ARG A 238 12.66 -15.77 -16.53
C ARG A 238 13.10 -16.58 -15.33
N VAL A 239 12.40 -17.67 -15.03
CA VAL A 239 12.83 -18.62 -14.00
C VAL A 239 14.22 -19.16 -14.34
N ASN A 240 14.47 -19.52 -15.60
CA ASN A 240 15.76 -20.00 -16.08
C ASN A 240 16.84 -18.90 -16.02
N ALA A 241 16.49 -17.66 -16.38
CA ALA A 241 17.37 -16.50 -16.28
C ALA A 241 17.64 -16.04 -14.83
N ARG A 242 17.01 -16.68 -13.83
CA ARG A 242 17.05 -16.28 -12.41
C ARG A 242 16.62 -14.82 -12.20
N ASP A 243 15.70 -14.34 -13.03
CA ASP A 243 15.11 -13.02 -12.87
C ASP A 243 14.16 -13.02 -11.66
N ASP A 244 14.22 -11.94 -10.90
CA ASP A 244 13.42 -11.76 -9.68
C ASP A 244 12.01 -11.25 -9.99
N ALA A 245 11.64 -10.95 -11.24
CA ALA A 245 10.30 -10.51 -11.62
C ALA A 245 9.44 -11.69 -12.10
N LEU A 246 8.71 -12.33 -11.17
CA LEU A 246 7.74 -13.37 -11.53
C LEU A 246 6.41 -12.73 -11.93
N LEU A 247 6.06 -12.85 -13.22
CA LEU A 247 4.71 -12.57 -13.72
C LEU A 247 3.76 -13.62 -13.13
N LEU A 248 2.87 -13.22 -12.22
CA LEU A 248 1.88 -14.12 -11.67
C LEU A 248 0.67 -14.17 -12.62
N PRO A 249 0.08 -15.35 -12.89
CA PRO A 249 -1.08 -15.50 -13.76
C PRO A 249 -2.37 -15.03 -13.10
N HIS A 250 -2.35 -13.85 -12.50
CA HIS A 250 -3.48 -13.27 -11.77
C HIS A 250 -3.82 -11.91 -12.34
N GLY A 251 -5.08 -11.80 -12.76
CA GLY A 251 -5.73 -10.56 -13.14
C GLY A 251 -7.00 -10.36 -12.32
N ALA A 252 -7.40 -9.11 -12.17
CA ALA A 252 -8.68 -8.75 -11.59
C ALA A 252 -9.27 -7.53 -12.30
N ALA A 253 -10.59 -7.49 -12.38
CA ALA A 253 -11.32 -6.36 -12.93
C ALA A 253 -12.45 -5.99 -11.97
N ALA A 254 -12.72 -4.69 -11.82
CA ALA A 254 -13.83 -4.22 -11.00
C ALA A 254 -14.69 -3.19 -11.73
N LEU A 255 -15.99 -3.45 -11.78
CA LEU A 255 -16.99 -2.60 -12.40
C LEU A 255 -17.83 -1.92 -11.32
N ARG A 256 -17.95 -0.60 -11.37
CA ARG A 256 -18.80 0.15 -10.44
C ARG A 256 -20.28 0.03 -10.84
N LEU A 257 -21.12 -0.35 -9.89
CA LEU A 257 -22.58 -0.45 -10.07
C LEU A 257 -23.27 0.83 -9.61
N GLY A 258 -23.96 1.50 -10.53
CA GLY A 258 -24.75 2.70 -10.26
C GLY A 258 -23.88 3.88 -9.82
N ALA A 259 -23.67 4.86 -10.70
CA ALA A 259 -23.04 6.11 -10.30
C ALA A 259 -24.06 6.94 -9.49
N PRO A 260 -23.84 7.21 -8.19
CA PRO A 260 -24.69 8.15 -7.48
C PRO A 260 -24.59 9.52 -8.18
N GLY A 261 -25.71 10.00 -8.72
CA GLY A 261 -25.83 11.34 -9.31
C GLY A 261 -25.28 11.53 -10.73
N GLY A 262 -25.08 10.47 -11.53
CA GLY A 262 -24.68 10.62 -12.93
C GLY A 262 -23.21 11.03 -13.16
N GLN A 263 -22.37 10.95 -12.11
CA GLN A 263 -20.91 11.13 -12.28
C GLN A 263 -20.35 10.05 -13.21
N GLN A 264 -19.74 10.48 -14.32
CA GLN A 264 -18.92 9.61 -15.16
C GLN A 264 -17.72 9.13 -14.33
N TYR A 265 -17.71 7.84 -14.03
CA TYR A 265 -16.55 7.18 -13.45
C TYR A 265 -15.68 6.64 -14.60
N HIS A 266 -14.42 7.04 -14.65
CA HIS A 266 -13.48 6.55 -15.65
C HIS A 266 -12.65 5.41 -15.08
N GLY A 267 -12.61 4.28 -15.79
CA GLY A 267 -11.73 3.17 -15.46
C GLY A 267 -10.26 3.54 -15.63
N HIS A 268 -9.38 2.88 -14.91
CA HIS A 268 -7.93 3.01 -15.06
C HIS A 268 -7.20 1.73 -14.63
N LEU A 269 -5.89 1.67 -14.91
CA LEU A 269 -5.02 0.56 -14.50
C LEU A 269 -4.53 0.74 -13.06
N CYS A 270 -4.84 -0.22 -12.20
CA CYS A 270 -4.30 -0.34 -10.86
C CYS A 270 -2.97 -1.10 -10.91
N CYS A 271 -1.90 -0.41 -11.31
CA CYS A 271 -0.55 -0.98 -11.47
C CYS A 271 0.52 -0.13 -10.76
N GLN A 272 1.74 -0.68 -10.65
CA GLN A 272 2.89 0.00 -10.03
C GLN A 272 3.52 1.07 -10.94
N PHE A 273 3.10 1.14 -12.19
CA PHE A 273 3.59 2.13 -13.15
C PHE A 273 2.78 3.43 -13.03
N PRO A 274 3.34 4.57 -13.45
CA PRO A 274 2.62 5.86 -13.49
C PRO A 274 1.58 5.90 -14.63
N LEU A 275 0.80 4.82 -14.79
CA LEU A 275 -0.25 4.64 -15.80
C LEU A 275 -1.65 4.78 -15.20
N SER A 276 -1.77 4.98 -13.89
CA SER A 276 -3.06 5.17 -13.22
C SER A 276 -3.84 6.38 -13.73
N ALA A 277 -3.16 7.37 -14.33
CA ALA A 277 -3.78 8.52 -14.96
C ALA A 277 -4.26 8.27 -16.41
N MET A 278 -3.98 7.10 -16.99
CA MET A 278 -4.44 6.75 -18.33
C MET A 278 -5.89 6.22 -18.25
N PRO A 279 -6.87 6.89 -18.88
CA PRO A 279 -8.24 6.43 -18.88
C PRO A 279 -8.37 5.13 -19.69
N CYS A 280 -8.87 4.08 -19.04
CA CYS A 280 -9.08 2.75 -19.62
C CYS A 280 -10.55 2.57 -20.01
N GLY A 281 -11.03 3.28 -21.03
CA GLY A 281 -12.39 3.07 -21.57
C GLY A 281 -13.50 3.05 -20.50
N PRO A 282 -14.39 2.03 -20.44
CA PRO A 282 -15.56 1.97 -19.54
C PRO A 282 -15.21 2.13 -18.04
N PRO A 283 -16.18 2.23 -17.11
CA PRO A 283 -15.96 2.38 -15.65
C PRO A 283 -15.36 1.11 -14.99
N LEU A 284 -14.27 0.60 -15.56
CA LEU A 284 -13.62 -0.65 -15.25
C LEU A 284 -12.23 -0.40 -14.68
N LEU A 285 -12.02 -0.78 -13.44
CA LEU A 285 -10.69 -0.88 -12.86
C LEU A 285 -10.05 -2.19 -13.28
N LEU A 286 -8.78 -2.13 -13.70
CA LEU A 286 -8.02 -3.30 -14.12
C LEU A 286 -6.78 -3.46 -13.25
N HIS A 287 -6.65 -4.60 -12.60
CA HIS A 287 -5.52 -4.96 -11.75
C HIS A 287 -4.84 -6.23 -12.29
N GLY A 288 -3.52 -6.28 -12.18
CA GLY A 288 -2.74 -7.42 -12.64
C GLY A 288 -1.24 -7.21 -12.43
N HIS A 289 -0.47 -8.23 -12.78
CA HIS A 289 0.99 -8.17 -12.76
C HIS A 289 1.48 -7.71 -14.13
N PHE A 290 1.77 -6.42 -14.22
CA PHE A 290 2.29 -5.81 -15.43
C PHE A 290 3.82 -5.83 -15.41
N ASP A 291 4.42 -6.05 -16.57
CA ASP A 291 5.85 -5.86 -16.77
C ASP A 291 6.12 -5.09 -18.06
N LEU A 292 7.25 -4.41 -18.09
CA LEU A 292 7.68 -3.59 -19.22
C LEU A 292 8.63 -4.38 -20.10
N HIS A 293 8.48 -4.21 -21.41
CA HIS A 293 9.47 -4.69 -22.36
C HIS A 293 10.82 -3.98 -22.10
N SER A 294 11.93 -4.71 -22.29
CA SER A 294 13.30 -4.24 -22.02
C SER A 294 13.66 -2.94 -22.75
N SER A 295 13.06 -2.69 -23.91
CA SER A 295 13.28 -1.47 -24.68
C SER A 295 12.74 -0.21 -23.98
N ARG A 296 11.71 -0.30 -23.12
CA ARG A 296 11.00 0.83 -22.45
C ARG A 296 10.55 1.99 -23.35
N LYS A 297 10.78 1.92 -24.67
CA LYS A 297 10.57 2.98 -25.67
C LYS A 297 9.10 3.35 -25.91
N ALA A 298 8.15 2.59 -25.36
CA ALA A 298 6.73 2.71 -25.67
C ALA A 298 5.83 2.70 -24.43
N VAL A 299 6.30 3.20 -23.29
CA VAL A 299 5.41 3.45 -22.14
C VAL A 299 4.76 4.82 -22.33
N PRO A 300 3.45 4.91 -22.62
CA PRO A 300 2.77 6.19 -22.67
C PRO A 300 2.78 6.78 -21.27
N LEU A 301 3.58 7.84 -21.06
CA LEU A 301 3.52 8.60 -19.82
C LEU A 301 2.32 9.55 -19.89
N PRO A 302 1.62 9.77 -18.76
CA PRO A 302 0.61 10.81 -18.71
C PRO A 302 1.24 12.16 -19.07
N PRO A 303 0.49 13.05 -19.74
CA PRO A 303 1.01 14.37 -20.08
C PRO A 303 1.51 15.07 -18.81
N PRO A 304 2.62 15.83 -18.88
CA PRO A 304 3.14 16.55 -17.73
C PRO A 304 2.03 17.43 -17.16
N ALA A 305 1.82 17.32 -15.85
CA ALA A 305 0.85 18.16 -15.16
C ALA A 305 1.23 19.63 -15.35
N ALA A 306 0.22 20.50 -15.48
CA ALA A 306 0.41 21.92 -15.77
C ALA A 306 1.43 22.55 -14.79
N PRO A 307 2.31 23.46 -15.26
CA PRO A 307 3.32 24.08 -14.40
C PRO A 307 2.64 24.75 -13.20
N GLY A 308 2.85 24.18 -12.01
CA GLY A 308 2.23 24.63 -10.75
C GLY A 308 1.67 23.51 -9.86
N THR A 309 1.47 22.29 -10.38
CA THR A 309 1.04 21.15 -9.55
C THR A 309 2.24 20.36 -9.00
N ALA A 310 2.31 20.21 -7.68
CA ALA A 310 3.44 19.61 -6.94
C ALA A 310 3.75 18.13 -7.24
N SER A 311 2.99 17.48 -8.13
CA SER A 311 3.13 16.07 -8.49
C SER A 311 4.18 15.81 -9.58
N GLY A 312 4.42 16.76 -10.49
CA GLY A 312 5.26 16.54 -11.67
C GLY A 312 6.77 16.48 -11.37
N THR A 313 7.25 17.20 -10.36
CA THR A 313 8.70 17.32 -10.08
C THR A 313 9.27 16.21 -9.20
N ARG A 314 8.43 15.34 -8.61
CA ARG A 314 8.90 14.32 -7.64
C ARG A 314 9.25 12.97 -8.25
N ALA A 315 8.77 12.64 -9.44
CA ALA A 315 8.95 11.30 -10.02
C ALA A 315 10.35 11.07 -10.62
N GLU A 316 11.03 12.13 -11.06
CA GLU A 316 12.27 12.00 -11.85
C GLU A 316 13.56 11.85 -11.01
N GLN A 317 13.55 12.17 -9.71
CA GLN A 317 14.78 12.22 -8.90
C GLN A 317 15.20 10.90 -8.23
N TRP A 318 14.43 9.81 -8.37
CA TRP A 318 14.68 8.57 -7.61
C TRP A 318 15.57 7.55 -8.31
N ASN A 319 15.90 7.74 -9.59
CA ASN A 319 16.69 6.77 -10.36
C ASN A 319 18.21 7.06 -10.37
N ASP A 320 18.65 8.19 -9.81
CA ASP A 320 20.05 8.63 -9.87
C ASP A 320 20.77 8.64 -8.49
N ALA A 321 20.30 7.84 -7.52
CA ALA A 321 20.95 7.68 -6.21
C ALA A 321 21.25 6.21 -5.87
#